data_AF-A0A0R3WHT0-F1
#
_entry.id   AF-A0A0R3WHT0-F1
#
_cell.length_a   1.000
_cell.length_b   1.000
_cell.length_c   1.000
_cell.angle_alpha   90.00
_cell.angle_beta   90.00
_cell.angle_gamma   90.00
#
_symmetry.space_group_name_H-M   'P 1'
#
loop_
_entity.id
_entity.type
_entity.pdbx_description
1 polymer ?
#
loop_
_entity_poly.entity_id
_entity_poly.type
_entity_poly.pdbx_seq_one_letter_code
_entity_poly.pdbx_strand_id
1 'polypeptide(L)'
;MVHYVPNSRKPLENLQQEMDYSRGRPLNPNLDISLPTYVIENAIVRAIARDNFAYLTDYVRKCPTNITQYIYHEVYTSQKPMQKKITICSPLYHAIRENALGCVRVLMQNGAMAFQSSYVLHWGGFQDGEPTIEIIEKPNIAWLADLILGKEIEFSSRILKQMKMANVDFGIPVEVRAQRLQQPTPNSTKTIRYSDAWECIEKAIEKSCQREELANFKAILKKLHSAYNTDKLEPLYMKTKETRPKKISSEQPEAPPN
;
A
#
# COMPACT_ATOMS: atom_id res chain seq x y z
N MET A 1 -11.76 32.98 -16.90
CA MET A 1 -11.72 31.67 -16.23
C MET A 1 -10.69 30.82 -16.95
N VAL A 2 -9.52 30.62 -16.35
CA VAL A 2 -8.46 29.82 -16.95
C VAL A 2 -8.58 28.42 -16.37
N HIS A 3 -8.99 27.46 -17.20
CA HIS A 3 -8.95 26.04 -16.85
C HIS A 3 -7.50 25.68 -16.54
N TYR A 4 -7.22 25.32 -15.29
CA TYR A 4 -5.94 24.70 -14.94
C TYR A 4 -5.89 23.34 -15.64
N VAL A 5 -5.11 23.27 -16.72
CA VAL A 5 -4.72 22.03 -17.37
C VAL A 5 -3.32 21.72 -16.86
N PRO A 6 -3.12 20.67 -16.04
CA PRO A 6 -1.79 20.25 -15.64
C PRO A 6 -1.00 19.91 -16.90
N ASN A 7 0.12 20.60 -17.09
CA ASN A 7 1.01 20.47 -18.23
C ASN A 7 1.74 19.12 -18.13
N SER A 8 1.18 18.06 -18.73
CA SER A 8 1.67 16.67 -18.65
C SER A 8 2.47 16.24 -19.89
N ARG A 9 3.21 17.14 -20.53
CA ARG A 9 4.13 16.75 -21.62
C ARG A 9 5.48 16.26 -21.09
N LYS A 10 5.47 15.07 -20.48
CA LYS A 10 6.54 14.08 -20.68
C LYS A 10 5.90 12.96 -21.50
N PRO A 11 6.48 12.51 -22.62
CA PRO A 11 5.79 11.58 -23.51
C PRO A 11 5.46 10.27 -22.77
N LEU A 12 4.18 10.11 -22.48
CA LEU A 12 3.49 8.97 -21.86
C LEU A 12 3.29 7.83 -22.89
N GLU A 13 4.22 7.68 -23.83
CA GLU A 13 4.16 6.68 -24.90
C GLU A 13 5.03 5.45 -24.58
N ASN A 14 5.95 5.52 -23.61
CA ASN A 14 7.02 4.53 -23.46
C ASN A 14 6.67 3.25 -22.67
N LEU A 15 5.88 3.30 -21.58
CA LEU A 15 5.70 2.08 -20.74
C LEU A 15 4.86 1.00 -21.43
N GLN A 16 3.74 1.38 -22.05
CA GLN A 16 2.90 0.40 -22.76
C GLN A 16 3.66 -0.18 -23.96
N GLN A 17 4.39 0.65 -24.70
CA GLN A 17 5.27 0.22 -25.79
C GLN A 17 6.38 -0.71 -25.31
N GLU A 18 7.06 -0.39 -24.19
CA GLU A 18 8.06 -1.25 -23.55
C GLU A 18 7.46 -2.60 -23.16
N MET A 19 6.25 -2.62 -22.59
CA MET A 19 5.55 -3.85 -22.25
C MET A 19 5.14 -4.65 -23.48
N ASP A 20 4.66 -4.00 -24.53
CA ASP A 20 4.28 -4.64 -25.79
C ASP A 20 5.50 -5.24 -26.49
N TYR A 21 6.62 -4.52 -26.48
CA TYR A 21 7.91 -5.01 -26.93
C TYR A 21 8.35 -6.23 -26.11
N SER A 22 8.45 -6.14 -24.78
CA SER A 22 8.82 -7.29 -23.93
C SER A 22 7.87 -8.48 -24.06
N ARG A 23 6.59 -8.25 -24.41
CA ARG A 23 5.60 -9.31 -24.61
C ARG A 23 5.79 -10.04 -25.94
N GLY A 24 6.19 -9.36 -26.99
CA GLY A 24 6.45 -9.94 -28.33
C GLY A 24 5.22 -10.46 -29.08
N ARG A 25 4.02 -10.21 -28.56
CA ARG A 25 2.75 -10.57 -29.17
C ARG A 25 1.65 -9.59 -28.73
N PRO A 26 0.51 -9.54 -29.45
CA PRO A 26 -0.65 -8.79 -29.00
C PRO A 26 -1.10 -9.17 -27.58
N LEU A 27 -1.67 -8.21 -26.86
CA LEU A 27 -2.24 -8.39 -25.53
C LEU A 27 -3.39 -9.40 -25.59
N ASN A 28 -3.34 -10.41 -24.73
CA ASN A 28 -4.41 -11.36 -24.51
C ASN A 28 -5.10 -11.01 -23.17
N PRO A 29 -6.33 -10.47 -23.19
CA PRO A 29 -7.00 -10.00 -21.99
C PRO A 29 -7.32 -11.11 -20.97
N ASN A 30 -7.35 -12.37 -21.40
CA ASN A 30 -7.63 -13.52 -20.53
C ASN A 30 -6.39 -14.04 -19.81
N LEU A 31 -5.18 -13.70 -20.29
CA LEU A 31 -3.92 -14.22 -19.78
C LEU A 31 -3.02 -13.12 -19.22
N ASP A 32 -3.02 -11.96 -19.85
CA ASP A 32 -2.08 -10.88 -19.55
C ASP A 32 -2.65 -9.91 -18.52
N ILE A 33 -1.74 -9.27 -17.77
CA ILE A 33 -2.09 -8.14 -16.92
C ILE A 33 -2.10 -6.90 -17.82
N SER A 34 -3.28 -6.27 -17.93
CA SER A 34 -3.46 -4.99 -18.61
C SER A 34 -3.38 -3.87 -17.59
N LEU A 35 -2.61 -2.82 -17.89
CA LEU A 35 -2.58 -1.64 -17.03
C LEU A 35 -3.83 -0.79 -17.26
N PRO A 36 -4.41 -0.20 -16.20
CA PRO A 36 -5.53 0.73 -16.33
C PRO A 36 -5.05 2.06 -16.91
N THR A 37 -5.96 2.92 -17.33
CA THR A 37 -5.63 4.32 -17.60
C THR A 37 -5.16 5.01 -16.32
N TYR A 38 -4.00 5.66 -16.38
CA TYR A 38 -3.38 6.34 -15.25
C TYR A 38 -2.97 7.77 -15.59
N VAL A 39 -2.73 8.58 -14.56
CA VAL A 39 -2.22 9.95 -14.68
C VAL A 39 -0.92 10.15 -13.92
N ILE A 40 -0.14 11.13 -14.35
CA ILE A 40 1.05 11.59 -13.63
C ILE A 40 0.67 12.86 -12.86
N GLU A 41 0.20 12.70 -11.62
CA GLU A 41 -0.25 13.82 -10.77
C GLU A 41 0.66 13.99 -9.55
N ASN A 42 1.83 14.60 -9.79
CA ASN A 42 2.86 14.79 -8.77
C ASN A 42 2.40 15.65 -7.58
N ALA A 43 1.37 16.51 -7.76
CA ALA A 43 0.85 17.30 -6.65
C ALA A 43 0.15 16.40 -5.62
N ILE A 44 -0.60 15.40 -6.06
CA ILE A 44 -1.28 14.44 -5.17
C ILE A 44 -0.29 13.52 -4.49
N VAL A 45 0.69 12.99 -5.24
CA VAL A 45 1.78 12.19 -4.68
C VAL A 45 2.48 12.95 -3.54
N ARG A 46 2.86 14.22 -3.77
CA ARG A 46 3.52 15.05 -2.74
C ARG A 46 2.60 15.43 -1.59
N ALA A 47 1.31 15.67 -1.85
CA ALA A 47 0.36 15.97 -0.79
C ALA A 47 0.18 14.77 0.15
N ILE A 48 0.05 13.57 -0.42
CA ILE A 48 -0.05 12.32 0.34
C ILE A 48 1.24 12.05 1.13
N ALA A 49 2.42 12.17 0.50
CA ALA A 49 3.71 11.96 1.18
C ALA A 49 3.93 12.91 2.39
N ARG A 50 3.22 14.04 2.44
CA ARG A 50 3.26 15.01 3.55
C ARG A 50 2.06 14.90 4.50
N ASP A 51 1.22 13.89 4.33
CA ASP A 51 -0.09 13.73 4.98
C ASP A 51 -0.94 15.03 4.95
N ASN A 52 -0.85 15.79 3.87
CA ASN A 52 -1.61 17.02 3.67
C ASN A 52 -3.06 16.69 3.25
N PHE A 53 -3.82 16.19 4.22
CA PHE A 53 -5.20 15.79 4.01
C PHE A 53 -6.13 16.96 3.66
N ALA A 54 -5.77 18.20 4.01
CA ALA A 54 -6.53 19.40 3.64
C ALA A 54 -6.51 19.62 2.12
N TYR A 55 -5.32 19.57 1.52
CA TYR A 55 -5.18 19.62 0.06
C TYR A 55 -5.95 18.50 -0.62
N LEU A 56 -5.83 17.27 -0.10
CA LEU A 56 -6.51 16.11 -0.67
C LEU A 56 -8.04 16.23 -0.57
N THR A 57 -8.56 16.75 0.54
CA THR A 57 -10.00 17.01 0.73
C THR A 57 -10.50 18.01 -0.31
N ASP A 58 -9.80 19.12 -0.51
CA ASP A 58 -10.16 20.12 -1.52
C ASP A 58 -10.08 19.57 -2.94
N TYR A 59 -9.07 18.74 -3.22
CA TYR A 59 -8.90 18.08 -4.51
C TYR A 59 -10.05 17.13 -4.83
N VAL A 60 -10.40 16.24 -3.90
CA VAL A 60 -11.52 15.29 -4.06
C VAL A 60 -12.85 16.04 -4.14
N ARG A 61 -13.04 17.12 -3.37
CA ARG A 61 -14.25 17.95 -3.46
C ARG A 61 -14.43 18.57 -4.84
N LYS A 62 -13.35 19.02 -5.48
CA LYS A 62 -13.40 19.60 -6.84
C LYS A 62 -13.61 18.55 -7.91
N CYS A 63 -13.01 17.37 -7.75
CA CYS A 63 -13.06 16.27 -8.70
C CYS A 63 -13.26 14.93 -7.98
N PRO A 64 -14.51 14.57 -7.60
CA PRO A 64 -14.78 13.37 -6.80
C PRO A 64 -14.34 12.06 -7.48
N THR A 65 -14.39 12.01 -8.80
CA THR A 65 -13.96 10.85 -9.60
C THR A 65 -12.48 10.53 -9.45
N ASN A 66 -11.67 11.47 -8.99
CA ASN A 66 -10.23 11.26 -8.81
C ASN A 66 -9.91 10.34 -7.62
N ILE A 67 -10.90 9.99 -6.81
CA ILE A 67 -10.75 9.08 -5.67
C ILE A 67 -10.34 7.66 -6.09
N THR A 68 -10.76 7.22 -7.28
CA THR A 68 -10.44 5.90 -7.86
C THR A 68 -9.46 5.99 -9.04
N GLN A 69 -8.99 7.19 -9.38
CA GLN A 69 -8.07 7.38 -10.49
C GLN A 69 -6.72 6.73 -10.21
N TYR A 70 -6.15 6.02 -11.19
CA TYR A 70 -4.81 5.47 -11.05
C TYR A 70 -3.74 6.54 -11.23
N ILE A 71 -2.78 6.57 -10.32
CA ILE A 71 -1.63 7.47 -10.32
C ILE A 71 -0.38 6.66 -10.62
N TYR A 72 0.45 7.20 -11.51
CA TYR A 72 1.78 6.69 -11.83
C TYR A 72 2.83 7.27 -10.89
N HIS A 73 3.67 6.39 -10.32
CA HIS A 73 4.84 6.76 -9.53
C HIS A 73 6.04 5.88 -9.90
N GLU A 74 7.17 6.48 -10.22
CA GLU A 74 8.39 5.79 -10.66
C GLU A 74 9.56 6.10 -9.72
N VAL A 75 10.30 5.06 -9.35
CA VAL A 75 11.51 5.14 -8.52
C VAL A 75 12.63 4.36 -9.20
N TYR A 76 13.77 5.00 -9.44
CA TYR A 76 14.98 4.34 -9.92
C TYR A 76 15.66 3.60 -8.75
N THR A 77 15.84 2.30 -8.88
CA THR A 77 16.51 1.45 -7.87
C THR A 77 17.99 1.23 -8.19
N SER A 78 18.39 1.34 -9.45
CA SER A 78 19.79 1.38 -9.88
C SER A 78 19.93 2.16 -11.19
N GLN A 79 21.06 2.84 -11.40
CA GLN A 79 21.37 3.52 -12.65
C GLN A 79 22.21 2.66 -13.60
N LYS A 80 22.97 1.69 -13.08
CA LYS A 80 23.86 0.80 -13.86
C LYS A 80 23.92 -0.58 -13.19
N PRO A 81 23.24 -1.61 -13.74
CA PRO A 81 22.29 -1.51 -14.83
C PRO A 81 21.07 -0.68 -14.43
N MET A 82 20.40 -0.05 -15.39
CA MET A 82 19.19 0.71 -15.09
C MET A 82 18.15 -0.24 -14.50
N GLN A 83 17.62 0.06 -13.33
CA GLN A 83 16.54 -0.68 -12.71
C GLN A 83 15.55 0.33 -12.16
N LYS A 84 14.27 0.13 -12.43
CA LYS A 84 13.20 1.03 -11.98
C LYS A 84 12.05 0.21 -11.42
N LYS A 85 11.41 0.75 -10.39
CA LYS A 85 10.14 0.28 -9.85
C LYS A 85 9.07 1.29 -10.23
N ILE A 86 8.10 0.86 -11.02
CA ILE A 86 6.94 1.67 -11.38
C ILE A 86 5.74 1.15 -10.59
N THR A 87 4.97 2.06 -10.02
CA THR A 87 3.74 1.74 -9.30
C THR A 87 2.58 2.51 -9.92
N ILE A 88 1.56 1.79 -10.38
CA ILE A 88 0.31 2.35 -10.90
C ILE A 88 -0.79 1.94 -9.93
N CYS A 89 -1.35 2.91 -9.21
CA CYS A 89 -2.12 2.61 -8.01
C CYS A 89 -3.18 3.66 -7.71
N SER A 90 -4.16 3.32 -6.88
CA SER A 90 -5.11 4.29 -6.35
C SER A 90 -4.42 5.28 -5.39
N PRO A 91 -5.00 6.46 -5.12
CA PRO A 91 -4.50 7.35 -4.09
C PRO A 91 -4.49 6.68 -2.70
N LEU A 92 -5.43 5.76 -2.45
CA LEU A 92 -5.53 5.04 -1.17
C LEU A 92 -4.33 4.13 -0.94
N TYR A 93 -3.90 3.38 -1.97
CA TYR A 93 -2.68 2.60 -1.88
C TYR A 93 -1.49 3.47 -1.50
N HIS A 94 -1.34 4.59 -2.20
CA HIS A 94 -0.20 5.47 -1.99
C HIS A 94 -0.22 6.06 -0.57
N ALA A 95 -1.40 6.45 -0.07
CA ALA A 95 -1.56 6.94 1.30
C ALA A 95 -1.25 5.88 2.36
N ILE A 96 -1.62 4.62 2.14
CA ILE A 96 -1.25 3.50 3.03
C ILE A 96 0.28 3.33 3.06
N ARG A 97 0.93 3.35 1.90
CA ARG A 97 2.40 3.19 1.77
C ARG A 97 3.18 4.33 2.43
N GLU A 98 2.72 5.56 2.28
CA GLU A 98 3.37 6.76 2.85
C GLU A 98 3.03 6.97 4.33
N ASN A 99 2.22 6.11 4.94
CA ASN A 99 1.74 6.23 6.31
C ASN A 99 0.92 7.51 6.57
N ALA A 100 0.25 8.00 5.54
CA ALA A 100 -0.51 9.24 5.55
C ALA A 100 -1.92 9.01 6.11
N LEU A 101 -2.04 8.85 7.43
CA LEU A 101 -3.31 8.45 8.08
C LEU A 101 -4.43 9.47 7.85
N GLY A 102 -4.12 10.77 7.85
CA GLY A 102 -5.08 11.82 7.53
C GLY A 102 -5.62 11.66 6.10
N CYS A 103 -4.73 11.41 5.14
CA CYS A 103 -5.09 11.13 3.76
C CYS A 103 -5.89 9.83 3.62
N VAL A 104 -5.49 8.73 4.27
CA VAL A 104 -6.24 7.46 4.25
C VAL A 104 -7.68 7.68 4.73
N ARG A 105 -7.86 8.37 5.87
CA ARG A 105 -9.20 8.68 6.40
C ARG A 105 -10.04 9.44 5.38
N VAL A 106 -9.51 10.54 4.82
CA VAL A 106 -10.22 11.33 3.81
C VAL A 106 -10.59 10.47 2.61
N LEU A 107 -9.67 9.65 2.12
CA LEU A 107 -9.90 8.84 0.94
C LEU A 107 -11.01 7.80 1.18
N MET A 108 -10.96 7.07 2.30
CA MET A 108 -11.96 6.05 2.62
C MET A 108 -13.34 6.68 2.88
N GLN A 109 -13.40 7.82 3.56
CA GLN A 109 -14.66 8.57 3.76
C GLN A 109 -15.30 9.05 2.46
N ASN A 110 -14.50 9.23 1.41
CA ASN A 110 -14.98 9.65 0.09
C ASN A 110 -15.09 8.47 -0.91
N GLY A 111 -15.11 7.22 -0.42
CA GLY A 111 -15.41 6.05 -1.24
C GLY A 111 -14.22 5.41 -1.95
N ALA A 112 -12.98 5.69 -1.53
CA ALA A 112 -11.84 4.95 -2.04
C ALA A 112 -11.95 3.45 -1.70
N MET A 113 -11.76 2.59 -2.70
CA MET A 113 -12.00 1.15 -2.55
C MET A 113 -10.74 0.42 -2.06
N ALA A 114 -10.87 -0.31 -0.95
CA ALA A 114 -9.80 -1.15 -0.41
C ALA A 114 -9.42 -2.31 -1.35
N PHE A 115 -10.35 -2.76 -2.19
CA PHE A 115 -10.16 -3.85 -3.15
C PHE A 115 -9.83 -3.39 -4.57
N GLN A 116 -9.71 -2.08 -4.81
CA GLN A 116 -9.18 -1.61 -6.09
C GLN A 116 -7.75 -2.16 -6.28
N SER A 117 -7.49 -2.71 -7.47
CA SER A 117 -6.18 -3.22 -7.84
C SER A 117 -5.11 -2.15 -7.81
N SER A 118 -3.87 -2.60 -7.68
CA SER A 118 -2.67 -1.78 -7.86
C SER A 118 -1.62 -2.64 -8.54
N TYR A 119 -0.78 -2.00 -9.33
CA TYR A 119 0.16 -2.64 -10.22
C TYR A 119 1.57 -2.18 -9.86
N VAL A 120 2.43 -3.12 -9.52
CA VAL A 120 3.86 -2.86 -9.30
C VAL A 120 4.64 -3.54 -10.40
N LEU A 121 5.42 -2.76 -11.12
CA LEU A 121 6.27 -3.22 -12.19
C LEU A 121 7.73 -3.11 -11.74
N HIS A 122 8.41 -4.24 -11.72
CA HIS A 122 9.85 -4.33 -11.57
C HIS A 122 10.47 -4.42 -12.95
N TRP A 123 11.21 -3.38 -13.31
CA TRP A 123 11.89 -3.28 -14.58
C TRP A 123 13.39 -3.50 -14.35
N GLY A 124 13.89 -4.59 -14.90
CA GLY A 124 15.31 -4.93 -14.90
C GLY A 124 15.94 -4.55 -16.23
N GLY A 125 16.91 -3.63 -16.21
CA GLY A 125 17.64 -3.22 -17.40
C GLY A 125 18.72 -4.21 -17.84
N PHE A 126 19.11 -4.00 -19.08
CA PHE A 126 20.05 -4.77 -19.88
C PHE A 126 21.43 -4.89 -19.20
N GLN A 127 21.81 -6.10 -18.78
CA GLN A 127 23.22 -6.45 -18.65
C GLN A 127 23.68 -7.38 -19.77
N ASP A 128 22.85 -8.33 -20.22
CA ASP A 128 23.23 -9.31 -21.24
C ASP A 128 22.04 -9.82 -22.10
N GLY A 129 20.96 -9.03 -22.26
CA GLY A 129 19.79 -9.47 -23.03
C GLY A 129 18.57 -8.54 -22.92
N GLU A 130 17.47 -8.95 -23.54
CA GLU A 130 16.19 -8.22 -23.65
C GLU A 130 15.58 -7.84 -22.27
N PRO A 131 14.79 -6.75 -22.19
CA PRO A 131 14.29 -6.23 -20.93
C PRO A 131 13.29 -7.19 -20.30
N THR A 132 13.50 -7.49 -19.02
CA THR A 132 12.56 -8.28 -18.23
C THR A 132 11.69 -7.34 -17.39
N ILE A 133 10.37 -7.47 -17.57
CA ILE A 133 9.36 -6.74 -16.80
C ILE A 133 8.58 -7.76 -15.98
N GLU A 134 8.66 -7.66 -14.66
CA GLU A 134 7.77 -8.39 -13.76
C GLU A 134 6.65 -7.45 -13.28
N ILE A 135 5.41 -7.87 -13.43
CA ILE A 135 4.22 -7.11 -13.10
C ILE A 135 3.48 -7.87 -12.00
N ILE A 136 3.17 -7.21 -10.90
CA ILE A 136 2.36 -7.74 -9.81
C ILE A 136 1.08 -6.92 -9.71
N GLU A 137 -0.06 -7.56 -9.95
CA GLU A 137 -1.39 -7.02 -9.71
C GLU A 137 -1.93 -7.59 -8.40
N LYS A 138 -2.23 -6.72 -7.44
CA LYS A 138 -2.95 -7.10 -6.21
C LYS A 138 -3.79 -5.94 -5.65
N PRO A 139 -4.90 -6.22 -4.95
CA PRO A 139 -5.73 -5.18 -4.35
C PRO A 139 -5.00 -4.40 -3.24
N ASN A 140 -5.44 -3.16 -2.99
CA ASN A 140 -4.83 -2.28 -1.97
C ASN A 140 -4.75 -2.96 -0.60
N ILE A 141 -5.76 -3.77 -0.25
CA ILE A 141 -5.82 -4.54 1.00
C ILE A 141 -4.64 -5.51 1.19
N ALA A 142 -4.14 -6.11 0.11
CA ALA A 142 -3.04 -7.08 0.14
C ALA A 142 -1.68 -6.43 0.44
N TRP A 143 -1.61 -5.10 0.48
CA TRP A 143 -0.42 -4.35 0.87
C TRP A 143 -0.35 -4.05 2.37
N LEU A 144 -1.39 -4.40 3.13
CA LEU A 144 -1.30 -4.41 4.58
C LEU A 144 -0.22 -5.35 5.09
N ALA A 145 0.14 -6.39 4.34
CA ALA A 145 1.29 -7.24 4.66
C ALA A 145 2.59 -6.43 4.78
N ASP A 146 2.92 -5.63 3.77
CA ASP A 146 4.08 -4.73 3.79
C ASP A 146 4.01 -3.73 4.94
N LEU A 147 2.81 -3.24 5.26
CA LEU A 147 2.60 -2.32 6.36
C LEU A 147 2.88 -2.98 7.72
N ILE A 148 2.36 -4.19 7.94
CA ILE A 148 2.56 -4.97 9.16
C ILE A 148 4.04 -5.29 9.34
N LEU A 149 4.74 -5.64 8.25
CA LEU A 149 6.17 -5.90 8.26
C LEU A 149 6.99 -4.65 8.60
N GLY A 150 6.57 -3.47 8.11
CA GLY A 150 7.36 -2.24 8.22
C GLY A 150 7.00 -1.27 9.34
N LYS A 151 5.82 -1.37 9.97
CA LYS A 151 5.25 -0.27 10.78
C LYS A 151 4.64 -0.68 12.12
N GLU A 152 5.01 -1.85 12.64
CA GLU A 152 4.52 -2.41 13.90
C GLU A 152 2.97 -2.41 14.00
N ILE A 153 2.48 -2.85 15.15
CA ILE A 153 1.04 -3.08 15.39
C ILE A 153 0.23 -1.78 15.46
N GLU A 154 0.83 -0.66 15.89
CA GLU A 154 0.13 0.60 16.16
C GLU A 154 -0.49 1.18 14.88
N PHE A 155 0.34 1.40 13.86
CA PHE A 155 -0.12 2.04 12.64
C PHE A 155 -1.07 1.12 11.85
N SER A 156 -0.73 -0.17 11.78
CA SER A 156 -1.59 -1.21 11.18
C SER A 156 -3.00 -1.21 11.80
N SER A 157 -3.09 -1.07 13.12
CA SER A 157 -4.37 -1.00 13.84
C SER A 157 -5.19 0.23 13.48
N ARG A 158 -4.54 1.39 13.27
CA ARG A 158 -5.22 2.63 12.87
C ARG A 158 -5.79 2.54 11.45
N ILE A 159 -5.04 1.95 10.51
CA ILE A 159 -5.52 1.70 9.15
C ILE A 159 -6.70 0.72 9.16
N LEU A 160 -6.58 -0.40 9.89
CA LEU A 160 -7.68 -1.36 10.05
C LEU A 160 -8.92 -0.72 10.66
N LYS A 161 -8.78 0.22 11.60
CA LYS A 161 -9.92 0.97 12.12
C LYS A 161 -10.60 1.81 11.03
N GLN A 162 -9.85 2.48 10.17
CA GLN A 162 -10.44 3.23 9.04
C GLN A 162 -11.18 2.29 8.08
N MET A 163 -10.60 1.13 7.79
CA MET A 163 -11.24 0.12 6.94
C MET A 163 -12.53 -0.42 7.56
N LYS A 164 -12.54 -0.66 8.87
CA LYS A 164 -13.75 -1.08 9.58
C LYS A 164 -14.83 -0.01 9.55
N MET A 165 -14.47 1.25 9.81
CA MET A 165 -15.40 2.38 9.74
C MET A 165 -15.99 2.58 8.33
N ALA A 166 -15.23 2.19 7.29
CA ALA A 166 -15.70 2.19 5.90
C ALA A 166 -16.44 0.90 5.49
N ASN A 167 -16.75 0.00 6.45
CA ASN A 167 -17.42 -1.29 6.23
C ASN A 167 -16.72 -2.17 5.19
N VAL A 168 -15.38 -2.19 5.18
CA VAL A 168 -14.61 -3.09 4.31
C VAL A 168 -14.78 -4.53 4.78
N ASP A 169 -15.31 -5.39 3.91
CA ASP A 169 -15.43 -6.81 4.16
C ASP A 169 -14.12 -7.53 3.81
N PHE A 170 -13.44 -8.08 4.82
CA PHE A 170 -12.22 -8.86 4.62
C PHE A 170 -12.50 -10.32 4.23
N GLY A 171 -13.74 -10.79 4.37
CA GLY A 171 -14.14 -12.17 4.08
C GLY A 171 -14.34 -12.47 2.59
N ILE A 172 -14.08 -11.50 1.70
CA ILE A 172 -14.21 -11.71 0.26
C ILE A 172 -12.92 -12.27 -0.36
N PRO A 173 -13.02 -13.17 -1.35
CA PRO A 173 -11.85 -13.74 -2.02
C PRO A 173 -10.96 -12.67 -2.65
N VAL A 174 -9.65 -12.91 -2.58
CA VAL A 174 -8.64 -12.04 -3.17
C VAL A 174 -7.86 -12.78 -4.24
N GLU A 175 -7.66 -12.11 -5.38
CA GLU A 175 -6.79 -12.59 -6.45
C GLU A 175 -5.52 -11.76 -6.52
N VAL A 176 -4.38 -12.43 -6.66
CA VAL A 176 -3.09 -11.82 -6.94
C VAL A 176 -2.52 -12.44 -8.20
N ARG A 177 -2.13 -11.60 -9.15
CA ARG A 177 -1.52 -12.02 -10.41
C ARG A 177 -0.09 -11.51 -10.49
N ALA A 178 0.81 -12.38 -10.93
CA ALA A 178 2.18 -12.03 -11.26
C ALA A 178 2.44 -12.42 -12.71
N GLN A 179 2.93 -11.49 -13.52
CA GLN A 179 3.27 -11.72 -14.91
C GLN A 179 4.72 -11.34 -15.17
N ARG A 180 5.48 -12.23 -15.81
CA ARG A 180 6.82 -11.94 -16.33
C ARG A 180 6.76 -11.81 -17.85
N LEU A 181 7.21 -10.66 -18.35
CA LEU A 181 7.40 -10.36 -19.77
C LEU A 181 8.89 -10.30 -20.07
N GLN A 182 9.35 -11.11 -21.03
CA GLN A 182 10.75 -11.14 -21.45
C GLN A 182 10.83 -11.82 -22.81
N GLN A 183 11.53 -11.24 -23.78
CA GLN A 183 11.88 -11.97 -25.01
C GLN A 183 13.27 -12.61 -24.92
N PRO A 184 13.55 -13.69 -25.65
CA PRO A 184 12.63 -14.56 -26.40
C PRO A 184 11.90 -15.57 -25.50
N THR A 185 12.12 -15.51 -24.18
CA THR A 185 11.55 -16.44 -23.20
C THR A 185 10.01 -16.41 -23.23
N PRO A 186 9.31 -17.54 -23.02
CA PRO A 186 7.86 -17.51 -22.89
C PRO A 186 7.41 -16.63 -21.73
N ASN A 187 6.46 -15.74 -21.99
CA ASN A 187 5.77 -14.99 -20.95
C ASN A 187 5.06 -15.97 -20.01
N SER A 188 5.07 -15.69 -18.71
CA SER A 188 4.36 -16.50 -17.72
C SER A 188 3.46 -15.61 -16.87
N THR A 189 2.22 -16.04 -16.68
CA THR A 189 1.29 -15.42 -15.73
C THR A 189 0.92 -16.46 -14.69
N LYS A 190 1.10 -16.11 -13.41
CA LYS A 190 0.65 -16.89 -12.27
C LYS A 190 -0.49 -16.16 -11.58
N THR A 191 -1.62 -16.82 -11.44
CA THR A 191 -2.74 -16.35 -10.64
C THR A 191 -2.80 -17.17 -9.35
N ILE A 192 -2.90 -16.49 -8.21
CA ILE A 192 -3.14 -17.10 -6.90
C ILE A 192 -4.45 -16.53 -6.38
N ARG A 193 -5.37 -17.41 -6.00
CA ARG A 193 -6.63 -17.05 -5.37
C ARG A 193 -6.60 -17.46 -3.90
N TYR A 194 -6.91 -16.51 -3.04
CA TYR A 194 -7.05 -16.69 -1.60
C TYR A 194 -8.53 -16.72 -1.23
N SER A 195 -8.88 -17.43 -0.16
CA SER A 195 -10.24 -17.50 0.38
C SER A 195 -10.74 -16.14 0.79
N ASP A 196 -9.86 -15.34 1.39
CA ASP A 196 -10.18 -14.03 1.95
C ASP A 196 -8.92 -13.12 2.03
N ALA A 197 -9.13 -11.87 2.43
CA ALA A 197 -8.06 -10.90 2.55
C ALA A 197 -7.06 -11.23 3.67
N TRP A 198 -7.50 -11.89 4.75
CA TRP A 198 -6.61 -12.27 5.86
C TRP A 198 -5.63 -13.36 5.43
N GLU A 199 -6.10 -14.38 4.73
CA GLU A 199 -5.25 -15.42 4.15
C GLU A 199 -4.24 -14.80 3.17
N CYS A 200 -4.70 -13.89 2.29
CA CYS A 200 -3.82 -13.19 1.36
C CYS A 200 -2.70 -12.43 2.10
N ILE A 201 -3.03 -11.72 3.19
CA ILE A 201 -2.05 -10.97 4.00
C ILE A 201 -1.09 -11.93 4.70
N GLU A 202 -1.58 -13.02 5.29
CA GLU A 202 -0.75 -14.03 5.95
C GLU A 202 0.27 -14.62 4.99
N LYS A 203 -0.16 -15.06 3.80
CA LYS A 203 0.71 -15.64 2.78
C LYS A 203 1.72 -14.64 2.22
N ALA A 204 1.35 -13.36 2.13
CA ALA A 204 2.30 -12.32 1.76
C ALA A 204 3.38 -12.09 2.84
N ILE A 205 3.02 -12.16 4.12
CA ILE A 205 3.98 -12.10 5.24
C ILE A 205 4.92 -13.31 5.22
N GLU A 206 4.38 -14.53 5.06
CA GLU A 206 5.17 -15.77 4.95
C GLU A 206 6.20 -15.71 3.82
N LYS A 207 5.86 -15.09 2.69
CA LYS A 207 6.75 -14.95 1.53
C LYS A 207 7.86 -13.92 1.73
N SER A 208 7.60 -12.87 2.51
CA SER A 208 8.44 -11.67 2.53
C SER A 208 9.32 -11.55 3.78
N CYS A 209 8.99 -12.30 4.83
CA CYS A 209 9.68 -12.26 6.13
C CYS A 209 10.80 -13.31 6.22
N GLN A 210 11.85 -13.00 7.00
CA GLN A 210 12.84 -14.00 7.41
C GLN A 210 12.21 -15.04 8.36
N ARG A 211 12.75 -16.26 8.40
CA ARG A 211 12.12 -17.37 9.16
C ARG A 211 12.08 -17.10 10.66
N GLU A 212 13.08 -16.39 11.17
CA GLU A 212 13.28 -16.08 12.58
C GLU A 212 12.21 -15.12 13.11
N GLU A 213 11.77 -14.17 12.28
CA GLU A 213 10.78 -13.15 12.65
C GLU A 213 9.34 -13.57 12.32
N LEU A 214 9.16 -14.64 11.53
CA LEU A 214 7.86 -15.08 11.03
C LEU A 214 6.86 -15.36 12.15
N ALA A 215 7.31 -15.99 13.24
CA ALA A 215 6.45 -16.28 14.39
C ALA A 215 5.91 -14.99 15.04
N ASN A 216 6.74 -13.96 15.14
CA ASN A 216 6.35 -12.66 15.67
C ASN A 216 5.29 -11.98 14.78
N PHE A 217 5.53 -11.91 13.46
CA PHE A 217 4.58 -11.28 12.55
C PHE A 217 3.25 -12.05 12.44
N LYS A 218 3.27 -13.39 12.52
CA LYS A 218 2.04 -14.18 12.65
C LYS A 218 1.27 -13.88 13.93
N ALA A 219 1.97 -13.70 15.05
CA ALA A 219 1.34 -13.30 16.31
C ALA A 219 0.73 -11.90 16.23
N ILE A 220 1.41 -10.94 15.59
CA ILE A 220 0.88 -9.59 15.32
C ILE A 220 -0.37 -9.68 14.44
N LEU A 221 -0.32 -10.41 13.32
CA LEU A 221 -1.46 -10.58 12.43
C LEU A 221 -2.66 -11.19 13.15
N LYS A 222 -2.44 -12.24 13.96
CA LYS A 222 -3.51 -12.86 14.76
C LYS A 222 -4.13 -11.87 15.75
N LYS A 223 -3.32 -11.03 16.40
CA LYS A 223 -3.78 -10.00 17.31
C LYS A 223 -4.59 -8.92 16.60
N LEU A 224 -4.13 -8.47 15.43
CA LEU A 224 -4.85 -7.51 14.58
C LEU A 224 -6.19 -8.08 14.08
N HIS A 225 -6.20 -9.32 13.57
CA HIS A 225 -7.40 -10.00 13.09
C HIS A 225 -8.44 -10.16 14.22
N SER A 226 -8.02 -10.64 15.39
CA SER A 226 -8.91 -10.76 16.56
C SER A 226 -9.46 -9.40 17.00
N ALA A 227 -8.61 -8.38 17.07
CA ALA A 227 -9.03 -7.02 17.43
C ALA A 227 -9.98 -6.41 16.40
N TYR A 228 -9.77 -6.67 15.11
CA TYR A 228 -10.68 -6.25 14.03
C TYR A 228 -12.06 -6.85 14.22
N ASN A 229 -12.16 -8.16 14.46
CA ASN A 229 -13.45 -8.85 14.60
C ASN A 229 -14.17 -8.53 15.91
N THR A 230 -13.45 -8.14 16.96
CA THR A 230 -14.02 -7.87 18.29
C THR A 230 -14.16 -6.38 18.63
N ASP A 231 -13.93 -5.48 17.67
CA ASP A 231 -13.95 -4.02 17.88
C ASP A 231 -12.96 -3.51 18.93
N LYS A 232 -11.81 -4.18 19.06
CA LYS A 232 -10.76 -3.87 20.03
C LYS A 232 -9.46 -3.41 19.38
N LEU A 233 -9.57 -2.68 18.27
CA LEU A 233 -8.40 -2.07 17.61
C LEU A 233 -7.85 -0.88 18.39
N GLU A 234 -8.69 -0.09 19.09
CA GLU A 234 -8.26 1.12 19.80
C GLU A 234 -7.17 0.89 20.86
N PRO A 235 -7.29 -0.13 21.73
CA PRO A 235 -6.25 -0.45 22.70
C PRO A 235 -4.89 -0.80 22.09
N LEU A 236 -4.83 -1.16 20.80
CA LEU A 236 -3.57 -1.50 20.13
C LEU A 236 -2.74 -0.29 19.71
N TYR A 237 -3.35 0.90 19.67
CA TYR A 237 -2.67 2.13 19.28
C TYR A 237 -2.86 3.30 20.26
N MET A 238 -3.69 3.13 21.27
CA MET A 238 -3.76 4.05 22.41
C MET A 238 -2.78 3.56 23.47
N LYS A 239 -1.70 4.32 23.71
CA LYS A 239 -0.82 4.04 24.85
C LYS A 239 -1.67 4.07 26.12
N THR A 240 -1.75 2.94 26.82
CA THR A 240 -2.29 2.91 28.20
C THR A 240 -1.49 3.94 28.98
N LYS A 241 -2.12 5.02 29.45
CA LYS A 241 -1.48 5.91 30.42
C LYS A 241 -1.11 5.02 31.60
N GLU A 242 0.18 4.82 31.83
CA GLU A 242 0.66 4.18 33.06
C GLU A 242 0.11 4.99 34.24
N THR A 243 -0.92 4.47 34.90
CA THR A 243 -1.24 4.88 36.26
C THR A 243 -0.10 4.43 37.14
N ARG A 244 0.91 5.29 37.31
CA ARG A 244 1.90 5.11 38.38
C ARG A 244 1.16 5.10 39.72
N PRO A 245 1.24 4.06 40.55
CA PRO A 245 0.87 4.20 41.94
C PRO A 245 1.91 5.14 42.58
N LYS A 246 1.46 6.32 43.02
CA LYS A 246 2.26 7.15 43.94
C LYS A 246 2.47 6.34 45.22
N LYS A 247 3.66 5.73 45.37
CA LYS A 247 4.18 5.42 46.70
C LYS A 247 4.39 6.76 47.41
N ILE A 248 3.53 7.05 48.38
CA ILE A 248 3.77 8.10 49.36
C ILE A 248 4.88 7.57 50.26
N SER A 249 6.08 8.14 50.13
CA SER A 249 7.14 8.01 51.12
C SER A 249 6.74 8.85 52.34
N SER A 250 6.42 8.20 53.44
CA SER A 250 6.36 8.87 54.75
C SER A 250 7.79 9.03 55.27
N GLU A 251 8.42 10.15 54.93
CA GLU A 251 9.54 10.67 55.72
C GLU A 251 8.98 11.13 57.08
N GLN A 252 9.52 10.59 58.16
CA GLN A 252 9.27 11.07 59.52
C GLN A 252 9.99 12.42 59.70
N PRO A 253 9.35 13.45 60.29
CA PRO A 253 10.03 14.69 60.61
C PRO A 253 10.93 14.51 61.84
N GLU A 254 12.18 14.98 61.69
CA GLU A 254 13.15 15.18 62.77
C GLU A 254 12.54 16.06 63.88
N ALA A 255 12.67 15.62 65.13
CA ALA A 255 12.34 16.41 66.30
C ALA A 255 13.51 17.37 66.65
N PRO A 256 13.24 18.64 67.00
CA PRO A 256 14.25 19.59 67.47
C PRO A 256 14.46 19.47 69.01
N PRO A 257 15.44 20.19 69.59
CA PRO A 257 16.46 19.64 70.50
C PRO A 257 16.10 19.71 71.99
N ASN A 258 16.88 18.96 72.78
CA ASN A 258 17.34 19.29 74.13
C ASN A 258 18.69 18.64 74.38
#